data_AF-D6RP41-F1
#
_entry.id   AF-D6RP41-F1
#
_cell.length_a   1.000
_cell.length_b   1.000
_cell.length_c   1.000
_cell.angle_alpha   90.00
_cell.angle_beta   90.00
_cell.angle_gamma   90.00
#
_symmetry.space_group_name_H-M   'P 1'
#
loop_
_entity.id
_entity.type
_entity.pdbx_description
1 polymer ?
#
loop_
_entity_poly.entity_id
_entity_poly.type
_entity_poly.pdbx_seq_one_letter_code
_entity_poly.pdbx_strand_id
1 'polypeptide(L)'
;MIHIVQGGFWNAEKTTAEKDLVLSIPGSKFHPISASIAPLPKDPSLPTWKLTTTDLADTLKGAWDCVSVDGNINLADLQALPEFTSEKLPYTAGGEPQFTQPLLGAYSEKRSGDDVVHCHCCGMQSKLSALRNHVGQHILRAIRDVPDDLLPGLRIGPNPCGWCGRHASGCQTQLVVPPGKTTYRVLSNCEYHYERMKYSAAAKSSDNQPCTNVPVPCPICARNNPNHTHLTTFWKYNLLYHMLSHHLDENSRLPPFPPDMVVLCHISREEESSLGIPVSKTQEYRQTVNIPGSQT
;
A
#
# COMPACT_ATOMS: atom_id res chain seq x y z
N MET A 1 -45.65 -24.70 -2.05
CA MET A 1 -46.64 -24.42 -3.12
C MET A 1 -47.06 -22.96 -2.97
N ILE A 2 -46.59 -22.10 -3.87
CA ILE A 2 -47.21 -20.87 -4.42
C ILE A 2 -46.28 -20.45 -5.57
N HIS A 3 -46.90 -19.97 -6.65
CA HIS A 3 -46.39 -19.91 -8.02
C HIS A 3 -45.58 -18.66 -8.40
N ILE A 4 -44.80 -18.88 -9.44
CA ILE A 4 -44.01 -18.06 -10.37
C ILE A 4 -44.68 -16.75 -10.86
N VAL A 5 -43.87 -15.72 -11.16
CA VAL A 5 -43.96 -14.97 -12.44
C VAL A 5 -42.56 -14.75 -13.01
N GLN A 6 -42.36 -15.24 -14.24
CA GLN A 6 -41.23 -14.99 -15.13
C GLN A 6 -41.60 -13.85 -16.10
N GLY A 7 -40.64 -13.00 -16.46
CA GLY A 7 -40.71 -12.04 -17.57
C GLY A 7 -39.85 -10.82 -17.29
N GLY A 8 -38.82 -10.46 -18.07
CA GLY A 8 -38.54 -10.85 -19.44
C GLY A 8 -37.14 -10.46 -19.91
N PHE A 9 -36.92 -10.77 -21.18
CA PHE A 9 -35.72 -10.64 -21.99
C PHE A 9 -35.09 -9.24 -22.00
N TRP A 10 -33.77 -9.18 -21.87
CA TRP A 10 -32.92 -8.23 -22.61
C TRP A 10 -31.69 -8.96 -23.14
N ASN A 11 -31.67 -9.20 -24.45
CA ASN A 11 -30.45 -9.44 -25.20
C ASN A 11 -29.76 -8.09 -25.40
N ALA A 12 -28.52 -7.95 -24.92
CA ALA A 12 -27.57 -6.98 -25.45
C ALA A 12 -26.16 -7.49 -25.20
N GLU A 13 -25.51 -7.97 -26.26
CA GLU A 13 -24.05 -8.01 -26.34
C GLU A 13 -23.50 -6.59 -26.15
N LYS A 14 -22.82 -6.35 -25.03
CA LYS A 14 -21.84 -5.27 -24.89
C LYS A 14 -20.70 -5.74 -24.00
N THR A 15 -19.53 -5.85 -24.60
CA THR A 15 -18.24 -5.83 -23.91
C THR A 15 -18.15 -4.54 -23.08
N THR A 16 -18.36 -4.64 -21.77
CA THR A 16 -18.15 -3.52 -20.85
C THR A 16 -16.70 -3.53 -20.40
N ALA A 17 -15.95 -2.51 -20.82
CA ALA A 17 -14.70 -2.14 -20.19
C ALA A 17 -14.94 -1.97 -18.67
N GLU A 18 -14.12 -2.64 -17.85
CA GLU A 18 -14.10 -2.44 -16.40
C GLU A 18 -13.94 -0.95 -16.11
N LYS A 19 -15.00 -0.32 -15.58
CA LYS A 19 -14.90 1.02 -15.00
C LYS A 19 -14.53 0.82 -13.54
N ASP A 20 -13.34 1.27 -13.17
CA ASP A 20 -12.93 1.34 -11.78
C ASP A 20 -13.92 2.21 -10.99
N LEU A 21 -14.65 1.59 -10.07
CA LEU A 21 -15.56 2.28 -9.16
C LEU A 21 -14.77 2.69 -7.92
N VAL A 22 -14.48 3.98 -7.79
CA VAL A 22 -13.87 4.54 -6.58
C VAL A 22 -14.98 5.06 -5.67
N LEU A 23 -15.18 4.40 -4.53
CA LEU A 23 -16.14 4.79 -3.50
C LEU A 23 -15.40 5.43 -2.31
N SER A 24 -15.75 6.68 -1.99
CA SER A 24 -15.30 7.36 -0.77
C SER A 24 -16.27 7.05 0.37
N ILE A 25 -15.79 6.34 1.39
CA ILE A 25 -16.59 5.96 2.57
C ILE A 25 -16.16 6.83 3.76
N PRO A 26 -17.08 7.51 4.47
CA PRO A 26 -16.76 8.29 5.66
C PRO A 26 -16.12 7.45 6.76
N GLY A 27 -15.09 7.98 7.43
CA GLY A 27 -14.39 7.34 8.54
C GLY A 27 -15.32 6.86 9.67
N SER A 28 -16.41 7.59 9.91
CA SER A 28 -17.45 7.26 10.90
C SER A 28 -18.26 6.00 10.58
N LYS A 29 -18.16 5.48 9.35
CA LYS A 29 -18.76 4.21 8.92
C LYS A 29 -17.81 3.02 9.10
N PHE A 30 -16.58 3.26 9.57
CA PHE A 30 -15.65 2.19 9.90
C PHE A 30 -15.84 1.78 11.36
N HIS A 31 -16.22 0.53 11.58
CA HIS A 31 -16.20 -0.08 12.90
C HIS A 31 -14.81 -0.71 13.13
N PRO A 32 -14.02 -0.23 14.10
CA PRO A 32 -12.68 -0.78 14.34
C PRO A 32 -12.80 -2.18 14.93
N ILE A 33 -12.40 -3.19 14.17
CA ILE A 33 -12.37 -4.57 14.67
C ILE A 33 -11.03 -4.79 15.38
N SER A 34 -11.06 -5.13 16.67
CA SER A 34 -9.87 -5.41 17.46
C SER A 34 -9.35 -6.82 17.20
N ALA A 35 -8.60 -6.99 16.11
CA ALA A 35 -8.00 -8.28 15.79
C ALA A 35 -6.90 -8.66 16.79
N SER A 36 -6.92 -9.92 17.24
CA SER A 36 -5.83 -10.52 18.02
C SER A 36 -4.86 -11.27 17.11
N ILE A 37 -3.58 -11.39 17.47
CA ILE A 37 -2.62 -12.23 16.73
C ILE A 37 -2.68 -13.65 17.31
N ALA A 38 -2.88 -14.65 16.46
CA ALA A 38 -2.85 -16.08 16.82
C ALA A 38 -1.99 -16.89 15.83
N PRO A 39 -1.50 -18.08 16.19
CA PRO A 39 -0.85 -18.98 15.23
C PRO A 39 -1.82 -19.46 14.14
N LEU A 40 -1.36 -19.62 12.91
CA LEU A 40 -2.16 -20.15 11.81
C LEU A 40 -2.49 -21.63 12.08
N PRO A 41 -3.76 -22.08 12.00
CA PRO A 41 -4.16 -23.45 12.35
C PRO A 41 -3.45 -24.55 11.54
N LYS A 42 -3.12 -24.24 10.28
CA LYS A 42 -2.44 -25.18 9.36
C LYS A 42 -0.91 -25.16 9.49
N ASP A 43 -0.35 -24.09 10.05
CA ASP A 43 1.09 -23.93 10.27
C ASP A 43 1.32 -23.03 11.50
N PRO A 44 1.51 -23.62 12.70
CA PRO A 44 1.68 -22.86 13.92
C PRO A 44 2.90 -21.93 13.94
N SER A 45 3.84 -22.06 13.00
CA SER A 45 5.00 -21.19 12.89
C SER A 45 4.67 -19.83 12.27
N LEU A 46 3.52 -19.72 11.59
CA LEU A 46 3.09 -18.50 10.92
C LEU A 46 2.02 -17.77 11.76
N PRO A 47 2.21 -16.49 12.08
CA PRO A 47 1.17 -15.71 12.74
C PRO A 47 0.02 -15.37 11.77
N THR A 48 -1.18 -15.25 12.31
CA THR A 48 -2.39 -14.82 11.61
C THR A 48 -3.22 -13.90 12.51
N TRP A 49 -4.13 -13.14 11.91
CA TRP A 49 -5.11 -12.37 12.66
C TRP A 49 -6.30 -13.27 13.02
N LYS A 50 -6.76 -13.19 14.26
CA LYS A 50 -7.94 -13.87 14.79
C LYS A 50 -8.92 -12.81 15.29
N LEU A 51 -10.10 -12.83 14.69
CA LEU A 51 -11.29 -12.12 15.17
C LEU A 51 -12.12 -13.10 15.99
N THR A 52 -12.60 -12.70 17.16
CA THR A 52 -13.50 -13.56 17.94
C THR A 52 -14.91 -13.55 17.34
N THR A 53 -15.69 -14.60 17.61
CA THR A 53 -17.10 -14.67 17.21
C THR A 53 -17.90 -13.48 17.75
N THR A 54 -17.57 -13.02 18.97
CA THR A 54 -18.19 -11.84 19.59
C THR A 54 -17.85 -10.56 18.82
N ASP A 55 -16.58 -10.31 18.50
CA ASP A 55 -16.18 -9.11 17.75
C ASP A 55 -16.82 -9.08 16.35
N LEU A 56 -16.90 -10.23 15.68
CA LEU A 56 -17.56 -10.38 14.40
C LEU A 56 -19.07 -10.13 14.52
N ALA A 57 -19.72 -10.69 15.53
CA ALA A 57 -21.15 -10.51 15.77
C ALA A 57 -21.47 -9.04 16.09
N ASP A 58 -20.68 -8.38 16.93
CA ASP A 58 -20.85 -6.97 17.29
C ASP A 58 -20.61 -6.06 16.09
N THR A 59 -19.59 -6.36 15.27
CA THR A 59 -19.33 -5.63 14.02
C THR A 59 -20.46 -5.79 13.02
N LEU A 60 -20.95 -7.02 12.82
CA LEU A 60 -22.07 -7.32 11.92
C LEU A 60 -23.35 -6.65 12.41
N LYS A 61 -23.61 -6.69 13.72
CA LYS A 61 -24.73 -6.00 14.34
C LYS A 61 -24.62 -4.49 14.15
N GLY A 62 -23.45 -3.88 14.38
CA GLY A 62 -23.24 -2.46 14.15
C GLY A 62 -23.40 -2.06 12.68
N ALA A 63 -22.94 -2.90 11.75
CA ALA A 63 -23.15 -2.70 10.31
C ALA A 63 -24.64 -2.81 9.94
N TRP A 64 -25.36 -3.78 10.50
CA TRP A 64 -26.80 -3.95 10.32
C TRP A 64 -27.60 -2.78 10.90
N ASP A 65 -27.25 -2.36 12.11
CA ASP A 65 -27.84 -1.20 12.77
C ASP A 65 -27.65 0.04 11.89
N CYS A 66 -26.44 0.25 11.32
CA CYS A 66 -26.14 1.34 10.38
C CYS A 66 -26.96 1.31 9.08
N VAL A 67 -27.42 0.15 8.63
CA VAL A 67 -28.35 0.03 7.50
C VAL A 67 -29.77 0.37 7.96
N SER A 68 -30.11 0.08 9.22
CA SER A 68 -31.47 0.18 9.76
C SER A 68 -31.87 1.52 10.42
N VAL A 69 -30.92 2.43 10.70
CA VAL A 69 -31.13 3.53 11.68
C VAL A 69 -32.34 4.43 11.39
N ASP A 70 -32.73 4.63 10.13
CA ASP A 70 -33.82 5.56 9.77
C ASP A 70 -35.07 4.89 9.18
N GLY A 71 -35.15 3.55 9.18
CA GLY A 71 -36.32 2.81 8.67
C GLY A 71 -36.57 2.90 7.15
N ASN A 72 -35.85 3.75 6.42
CA ASN A 72 -35.89 3.86 4.97
C ASN A 72 -34.69 3.16 4.34
N ILE A 73 -34.63 1.83 4.47
CA ILE A 73 -33.70 1.04 3.67
C ILE A 73 -34.22 1.08 2.24
N ASN A 74 -33.47 1.71 1.33
CA ASN A 74 -33.76 1.64 -0.10
C ASN A 74 -33.58 0.17 -0.54
N LEU A 75 -34.67 -0.48 -0.94
CA LEU A 75 -34.68 -1.87 -1.40
C LEU A 75 -33.68 -2.13 -2.54
N ALA A 76 -33.35 -1.12 -3.34
CA ALA A 76 -32.33 -1.22 -4.38
C ALA A 76 -30.90 -1.42 -3.80
N ASP A 77 -30.60 -0.84 -2.64
CA ASP A 77 -29.30 -0.98 -1.99
C ASP A 77 -29.13 -2.37 -1.35
N LEU A 78 -30.24 -2.96 -0.88
CA LEU A 78 -30.25 -4.36 -0.41
C LEU A 78 -30.00 -5.37 -1.52
N GLN A 79 -30.52 -5.10 -2.73
CA GLN A 79 -30.29 -5.96 -3.91
C GLN A 79 -28.86 -5.89 -4.44
N ALA A 80 -28.13 -4.82 -4.11
CA ALA A 80 -26.71 -4.68 -4.46
C ALA A 80 -25.78 -5.37 -3.45
N LEU A 81 -26.30 -5.80 -2.30
CA LEU A 81 -25.50 -6.57 -1.35
C LEU A 81 -25.21 -7.96 -1.94
N PRO A 82 -23.97 -8.44 -1.84
CA PRO A 82 -23.63 -9.79 -2.28
C PRO A 82 -24.45 -10.81 -1.49
N GLU A 83 -25.18 -11.66 -2.19
CA GLU A 83 -25.88 -12.80 -1.60
C GLU A 83 -24.88 -13.90 -1.26
N PHE A 84 -24.90 -14.36 0.00
CA PHE A 84 -24.13 -15.52 0.44
C PHE A 84 -25.08 -16.67 0.73
N THR A 85 -24.94 -17.78 0.02
CA THR A 85 -25.79 -18.99 0.19
C THR A 85 -25.28 -19.95 1.26
N SER A 86 -24.36 -19.50 2.13
CA SER A 86 -23.76 -20.33 3.18
C SER A 86 -24.27 -19.89 4.53
N GLU A 87 -24.83 -20.83 5.31
CA GLU A 87 -25.16 -20.62 6.74
C GLU A 87 -23.92 -20.48 7.63
N LYS A 88 -22.73 -20.70 7.05
CA LYS A 88 -21.43 -20.63 7.73
C LYS A 88 -20.60 -19.51 7.12
N LEU A 89 -19.96 -18.70 7.95
CA LEU A 89 -18.94 -17.77 7.47
C LEU A 89 -17.87 -18.57 6.69
N PRO A 90 -17.36 -18.07 5.55
CA PRO A 90 -16.47 -18.82 4.65
C PRO A 90 -15.11 -19.17 5.26
N TYR A 91 -14.84 -18.71 6.48
CA TYR A 91 -13.60 -18.93 7.19
C TYR A 91 -13.91 -19.59 8.54
N THR A 92 -13.55 -20.86 8.70
CA THR A 92 -13.67 -21.61 9.96
C THR A 92 -12.34 -22.28 10.31
N ALA A 93 -11.92 -22.19 11.56
CA ALA A 93 -10.73 -22.85 12.07
C ALA A 93 -11.05 -23.57 13.38
N GLY A 94 -10.84 -24.88 13.43
CA GLY A 94 -11.20 -25.72 14.58
C GLY A 94 -12.71 -25.83 14.82
N GLY A 95 -13.55 -25.62 13.80
CA GLY A 95 -15.01 -25.66 13.90
C GLY A 95 -15.66 -24.31 14.22
N GLU A 96 -14.88 -23.32 14.63
CA GLU A 96 -15.34 -21.97 14.96
C GLU A 96 -15.18 -21.01 13.77
N PRO A 97 -16.12 -20.07 13.54
CA PRO A 97 -15.96 -19.02 12.55
C PRO A 97 -14.78 -18.10 12.89
N GLN A 98 -13.82 -17.94 11.96
CA GLN A 98 -12.64 -17.10 12.14
C GLN A 98 -12.22 -16.48 10.81
N PHE A 99 -12.20 -15.16 10.69
CA PHE A 99 -11.61 -14.48 9.53
C PHE A 99 -10.08 -14.42 9.67
N THR A 100 -9.36 -15.21 8.88
CA THR A 100 -7.89 -15.17 8.84
C THR A 100 -7.43 -14.39 7.62
N GLN A 101 -7.01 -13.13 7.81
CA GLN A 101 -6.26 -12.45 6.77
C GLN A 101 -4.78 -12.75 6.96
N PRO A 102 -4.10 -13.25 5.93
CA PRO A 102 -2.69 -13.49 6.05
C PRO A 102 -1.88 -12.21 6.20
N LEU A 103 -0.91 -12.25 7.10
CA LEU A 103 0.05 -11.16 7.27
C LEU A 103 0.77 -10.88 5.95
N LEU A 104 1.07 -9.60 5.75
CA LEU A 104 1.81 -9.09 4.60
C LEU A 104 3.02 -9.97 4.27
N GLY A 105 3.01 -10.59 3.10
CA GLY A 105 4.12 -11.41 2.61
C GLY A 105 3.98 -12.94 2.73
N ALA A 106 2.86 -13.46 3.25
CA ALA A 106 2.73 -14.89 3.53
C ALA A 106 2.33 -15.82 2.35
N TYR A 107 2.03 -15.32 1.14
CA TYR A 107 1.35 -16.14 0.09
C TYR A 107 2.00 -16.15 -1.30
N SER A 108 3.23 -15.68 -1.43
CA SER A 108 3.94 -15.76 -2.72
C SER A 108 5.34 -16.27 -2.46
N GLU A 109 5.72 -17.37 -3.11
CA GLU A 109 7.12 -17.77 -3.23
C GLU A 109 7.92 -16.54 -3.65
N LYS A 110 8.82 -16.11 -2.77
CA LYS A 110 9.59 -14.90 -3.01
C LYS A 110 10.66 -15.21 -4.05
N ARG A 111 10.68 -14.41 -5.11
CA ARG A 111 11.70 -14.45 -6.15
C ARG A 111 13.08 -14.15 -5.58
N SER A 112 14.10 -14.72 -6.19
CA SER A 112 15.49 -14.40 -5.91
C SER A 112 15.81 -12.99 -6.41
N GLY A 113 16.73 -12.30 -5.72
CA GLY A 113 17.23 -11.01 -6.21
C GLY A 113 17.97 -11.10 -7.56
N ASP A 114 18.39 -12.30 -7.95
CA ASP A 114 19.02 -12.57 -9.25
C ASP A 114 18.03 -12.90 -10.37
N ASP A 115 16.74 -13.10 -10.06
CA ASP A 115 15.73 -13.36 -11.08
C ASP A 115 15.60 -12.16 -12.02
N VAL A 116 15.46 -12.43 -13.31
CA VAL A 116 15.23 -11.39 -14.32
C VAL A 116 13.72 -11.19 -14.48
N VAL A 117 13.27 -9.95 -14.33
CA VAL A 117 11.87 -9.56 -14.44
C VAL A 117 11.72 -8.35 -15.34
N HIS A 118 10.49 -8.11 -15.83
CA HIS A 118 10.19 -6.94 -16.65
C HIS A 118 9.66 -5.80 -15.77
N CYS A 119 10.17 -4.59 -15.96
CA CYS A 119 9.61 -3.41 -15.31
C CYS A 119 8.15 -3.21 -15.73
N HIS A 120 7.23 -3.04 -14.78
CA HIS A 120 5.82 -2.77 -15.10
C HIS A 120 5.58 -1.38 -15.69
N CYS A 121 6.56 -0.48 -15.59
CA CYS A 121 6.45 0.85 -16.20
C CYS A 121 6.83 0.82 -17.69
N CYS A 122 8.02 0.32 -18.03
CA CYS A 122 8.59 0.41 -19.38
C CYS A 122 8.82 -0.93 -20.09
N GLY A 123 8.59 -2.06 -19.42
CA GLY A 123 8.85 -3.39 -19.97
C GLY A 123 10.31 -3.81 -20.02
N MET A 124 11.28 -2.96 -19.62
CA MET A 124 12.70 -3.31 -19.63
C MET A 124 13.00 -4.48 -18.68
N GLN A 125 13.80 -5.44 -19.14
CA GLN A 125 14.28 -6.54 -18.31
C GLN A 125 15.39 -6.07 -17.37
N SER A 126 15.31 -6.46 -16.10
CA SER A 126 16.34 -6.19 -15.11
C SER A 126 16.37 -7.28 -14.04
N LYS A 127 17.51 -7.43 -13.38
CA LYS A 127 17.58 -8.24 -12.17
C LYS A 127 16.64 -7.64 -11.12
N LEU A 128 15.93 -8.48 -10.38
CA LEU A 128 14.98 -8.03 -9.37
C LEU A 128 15.65 -7.14 -8.30
N SER A 129 16.90 -7.46 -7.93
CA SER A 129 17.72 -6.65 -7.02
C SER A 129 18.06 -5.26 -7.55
N ALA A 130 18.14 -5.07 -8.88
CA ALA A 130 18.41 -3.78 -9.52
C ALA A 130 17.14 -2.99 -9.83
N LEU A 131 15.98 -3.67 -9.89
CA LEU A 131 14.72 -3.09 -10.36
C LEU A 131 14.27 -1.86 -9.57
N ARG A 132 14.52 -1.83 -8.26
CA ARG A 132 14.19 -0.67 -7.41
C ARG A 132 14.89 0.62 -7.88
N ASN A 133 16.14 0.55 -8.34
CA ASN A 133 16.84 1.72 -8.86
C ASN A 133 16.24 2.18 -10.18
N HIS A 134 15.96 1.22 -11.06
CA HIS A 134 15.34 1.47 -12.35
C HIS A 134 13.94 2.10 -12.19
N VAL A 135 13.09 1.53 -11.33
CA VAL A 135 11.77 2.10 -11.01
C VAL A 135 11.89 3.43 -10.28
N GLY A 136 12.87 3.58 -9.40
CA GLY A 136 13.18 4.84 -8.72
C GLY A 136 13.48 5.98 -9.69
N GLN A 137 14.17 5.68 -10.81
CA GLN A 137 14.40 6.65 -11.88
C GLN A 137 13.08 7.16 -12.48
N HIS A 138 12.17 6.25 -12.85
CA HIS A 138 10.85 6.60 -13.39
C HIS A 138 10.05 7.47 -12.41
N ILE A 139 10.00 7.06 -11.14
CA ILE A 139 9.26 7.78 -10.10
C ILE A 139 9.86 9.18 -9.91
N LEU A 140 11.18 9.29 -9.81
CA LEU A 140 11.84 10.58 -9.55
C LEU A 140 11.71 11.54 -10.73
N ARG A 141 11.82 11.04 -11.97
CA ARG A 141 11.58 11.83 -13.18
C ARG A 141 10.17 12.40 -13.21
N ALA A 142 9.17 11.57 -12.90
CA ALA A 142 7.78 12.03 -12.81
C ALA A 142 7.57 13.09 -11.73
N ILE A 143 8.17 12.93 -10.54
CA ILE A 143 8.08 13.91 -9.45
C ILE A 143 8.77 15.24 -9.82
N ARG A 144 9.78 15.20 -10.68
CA ARG A 144 10.57 16.37 -11.12
C ARG A 144 10.11 16.97 -12.45
N ASP A 145 9.00 16.47 -13.00
CA ASP A 145 8.49 16.87 -14.31
C ASP A 145 9.58 16.81 -15.40
N VAL A 146 10.36 15.73 -15.38
CA VAL A 146 11.38 15.42 -16.37
C VAL A 146 10.83 14.35 -17.30
N PRO A 147 10.87 14.53 -18.63
CA PRO A 147 10.49 13.49 -19.57
C PRO A 147 11.26 12.19 -19.32
N ASP A 148 10.56 11.07 -19.46
CA ASP A 148 11.14 9.75 -19.36
C ASP A 148 11.02 9.06 -20.71
N ASP A 149 12.15 8.95 -21.41
CA ASP A 149 12.21 8.41 -22.77
C ASP A 149 11.76 6.94 -22.84
N LEU A 150 11.80 6.22 -21.71
CA LEU A 150 11.35 4.84 -21.61
C LEU A 150 9.84 4.73 -21.35
N LEU A 151 9.15 5.84 -21.07
CA LEU A 151 7.72 5.91 -20.76
C LEU A 151 6.98 6.90 -21.67
N PRO A 152 7.03 6.76 -23.01
CA PRO A 152 6.38 7.70 -23.91
C PRO A 152 4.86 7.72 -23.68
N GLY A 153 4.36 8.80 -23.08
CA GLY A 153 2.93 9.01 -22.80
C GLY A 153 2.39 8.32 -21.54
N LEU A 154 3.19 7.55 -20.79
CA LEU A 154 2.77 6.97 -19.52
C LEU A 154 3.11 7.90 -18.35
N ARG A 155 2.14 8.17 -17.47
CA ARG A 155 2.35 8.94 -16.24
C ARG A 155 2.43 8.02 -15.04
N ILE A 156 3.49 8.16 -14.25
CA ILE A 156 3.57 7.52 -12.93
C ILE A 156 2.53 8.17 -12.02
N GLY A 157 1.69 7.37 -11.37
CA GLY A 157 0.67 7.88 -10.45
C GLY A 157 1.26 8.46 -9.16
N PRO A 158 0.46 9.13 -8.32
CA PRO A 158 0.95 9.94 -7.19
C PRO A 158 1.45 9.13 -5.98
N ASN A 159 1.12 7.83 -5.91
CA ASN A 159 1.60 6.90 -4.89
C ASN A 159 2.11 5.60 -5.52
N PRO A 160 3.26 5.63 -6.20
CA PRO A 160 3.82 4.46 -6.85
C PRO A 160 4.55 3.55 -5.85
N CYS A 161 4.53 2.24 -6.10
CA CYS A 161 5.36 1.29 -5.36
C CYS A 161 6.83 1.43 -5.77
N GLY A 162 7.75 1.53 -4.81
CA GLY A 162 9.20 1.65 -5.10
C GLY A 162 9.84 0.43 -5.76
N TRP A 163 9.22 -0.76 -5.73
CA TRP A 163 9.71 -1.91 -6.50
C TRP A 163 9.10 -2.03 -7.89
N CYS A 164 7.80 -1.78 -8.02
CA CYS A 164 7.06 -2.14 -9.22
C CYS A 164 6.49 -0.94 -9.98
N GLY A 165 6.57 0.26 -9.42
CA GLY A 165 6.16 1.53 -10.04
C GLY A 165 4.65 1.72 -10.20
N ARG A 166 3.85 0.65 -10.07
CA ARG A 166 2.40 0.71 -10.19
C ARG A 166 1.77 1.52 -9.05
N HIS A 167 0.97 2.50 -9.43
CA HIS A 167 0.04 3.18 -8.55
C HIS A 167 -1.18 2.30 -8.26
N ALA A 168 -1.82 2.49 -7.10
CA ALA A 168 -3.03 1.77 -6.67
C ALA A 168 -2.94 0.23 -6.68
N SER A 169 -1.74 -0.33 -6.77
CA SER A 169 -1.50 -1.79 -6.84
C SER A 169 -1.76 -2.55 -5.53
N GLY A 170 -2.24 -1.85 -4.49
CA GLY A 170 -2.34 -2.42 -3.13
C GLY A 170 -0.99 -2.80 -2.51
N CYS A 171 0.15 -2.40 -3.12
CA CYS A 171 1.47 -2.69 -2.59
C CYS A 171 1.68 -1.96 -1.27
N GLN A 172 1.85 -2.73 -0.20
CA GLN A 172 2.08 -2.28 1.16
C GLN A 172 3.44 -2.76 1.64
N THR A 173 4.01 -2.02 2.59
CA THR A 173 5.30 -2.33 3.20
C THR A 173 5.26 -2.14 4.71
N GLN A 174 6.01 -2.98 5.41
CA GLN A 174 6.25 -2.83 6.84
C GLN A 174 7.73 -3.03 7.14
N LEU A 175 8.22 -2.32 8.15
CA LEU A 175 9.53 -2.59 8.74
C LEU A 175 9.33 -3.32 10.05
N VAL A 176 10.05 -4.43 10.20
CA VAL A 176 10.07 -5.24 11.41
C VAL A 176 11.48 -5.26 11.96
N VAL A 177 11.63 -5.13 13.28
CA VAL A 177 12.90 -5.34 13.98
C VAL A 177 12.91 -6.77 14.51
N PRO A 178 13.70 -7.70 13.95
CA PRO A 178 13.77 -9.06 14.47
C PRO A 178 14.32 -9.06 15.91
N PRO A 179 13.87 -9.98 16.78
CA PRO A 179 14.39 -10.11 18.14
C PRO A 179 15.93 -10.22 18.16
N GLY A 180 16.59 -9.40 18.97
CA GLY A 180 18.05 -9.39 19.10
C GLY A 180 18.83 -8.83 17.90
N LYS A 181 18.16 -8.17 16.95
CA LYS A 181 18.79 -7.48 15.81
C LYS A 181 18.56 -5.98 15.87
N THR A 182 19.50 -5.21 15.32
CA THR A 182 19.42 -3.74 15.22
C THR A 182 19.01 -3.27 13.84
N THR A 183 18.87 -4.19 12.87
CA THR A 183 18.56 -3.89 11.48
C THR A 183 17.12 -4.26 11.14
N TYR A 184 16.45 -3.42 10.36
CA TYR A 184 15.11 -3.71 9.85
C TYR A 184 15.11 -4.84 8.82
N ARG A 185 14.10 -5.71 8.92
CA ARG A 185 13.62 -6.56 7.82
C ARG A 185 12.43 -5.86 7.17
N VAL A 186 12.40 -5.84 5.85
CA VAL A 186 11.25 -5.32 5.09
C VAL A 186 10.27 -6.46 4.82
N LEU A 187 9.00 -6.23 5.10
CA LEU A 187 7.90 -7.08 4.66
C LEU A 187 7.13 -6.35 3.56
N SER A 188 6.71 -7.08 2.53
CA SER A 188 5.88 -6.54 1.45
C SER A 188 5.04 -7.62 0.77
N ASN A 189 3.84 -7.23 0.36
CA ASN A 189 2.98 -7.99 -0.54
C ASN A 189 3.27 -7.73 -2.03
N CYS A 190 4.22 -6.86 -2.36
CA CYS A 190 4.63 -6.64 -3.74
C CYS A 190 5.29 -7.92 -4.31
N GLU A 191 4.92 -8.29 -5.54
CA GLU A 191 5.52 -9.43 -6.26
C GLU A 191 7.02 -9.23 -6.53
N TYR A 192 7.47 -7.98 -6.57
CA TYR A 192 8.87 -7.62 -6.81
C TYR A 192 9.69 -7.41 -5.53
N HIS A 193 9.10 -7.70 -4.37
CA HIS A 193 9.87 -7.78 -3.13
C HIS A 193 10.66 -9.10 -3.06
N TYR A 194 11.95 -9.01 -2.77
CA TYR A 194 12.83 -10.16 -2.53
C TYR A 194 13.43 -10.09 -1.11
N GLU A 195 13.50 -11.23 -0.42
CA GLU A 195 13.76 -11.25 1.03
C GLU A 195 15.17 -10.82 1.44
N ARG A 196 16.15 -10.97 0.54
CA ARG A 196 17.56 -10.68 0.83
C ARG A 196 17.94 -9.21 0.71
N MET A 197 16.97 -8.31 0.55
CA MET A 197 17.23 -6.86 0.51
C MET A 197 17.80 -6.39 1.85
N LYS A 198 18.98 -5.77 1.83
CA LYS A 198 19.59 -5.15 3.00
C LYS A 198 19.11 -3.71 3.14
N TYR A 199 18.15 -3.47 4.03
CA TYR A 199 17.52 -2.14 4.20
C TYR A 199 18.53 -1.01 4.41
N SER A 200 19.51 -1.19 5.32
CA SER A 200 20.50 -0.15 5.65
C SER A 200 21.43 0.21 4.48
N ALA A 201 21.71 -0.75 3.59
CA ALA A 201 22.47 -0.49 2.37
C ALA A 201 21.59 0.22 1.34
N ALA A 202 20.34 -0.24 1.19
CA ALA A 202 19.37 0.31 0.25
C ALA A 202 18.92 1.75 0.58
N ALA A 203 19.02 2.17 1.84
CA ALA A 203 18.74 3.52 2.31
C ALA A 203 19.90 4.50 2.08
N LYS A 204 21.06 4.01 1.61
CA LYS A 204 22.25 4.83 1.31
C LYS A 204 22.49 4.84 -0.20
N SER A 205 22.74 6.02 -0.75
CA SER A 205 23.14 6.14 -2.15
C SER A 205 24.55 5.61 -2.35
N SER A 206 24.80 4.98 -3.50
CA SER A 206 26.11 4.55 -3.95
C SER A 206 26.16 4.58 -5.47
N ASP A 207 27.35 4.58 -6.07
CA ASP A 207 27.53 4.66 -7.52
C ASP A 207 26.74 3.58 -8.28
N ASN A 208 26.67 2.37 -7.72
CA ASN A 208 25.96 1.24 -8.34
C ASN A 208 24.48 1.16 -7.97
N GLN A 209 24.06 1.84 -6.90
CA GLN A 209 22.70 1.82 -6.36
C GLN A 209 22.32 3.22 -5.88
N PRO A 210 22.13 4.19 -6.78
CA PRO A 210 21.92 5.58 -6.41
C PRO A 210 20.55 5.84 -5.78
N CYS A 211 19.56 4.97 -6.04
CA CYS A 211 18.21 5.16 -5.54
C CYS A 211 18.09 4.75 -4.06
N THR A 212 17.68 5.72 -3.24
CA THR A 212 17.41 5.53 -1.82
C THR A 212 15.91 5.43 -1.52
N ASN A 213 15.07 5.23 -2.55
CA ASN A 213 13.63 5.02 -2.37
C ASN A 213 13.38 3.71 -1.62
N VAL A 214 13.29 3.80 -0.30
CA VAL A 214 13.00 2.70 0.63
C VAL A 214 11.69 2.97 1.37
N PRO A 215 11.07 1.95 1.98
CA PRO A 215 9.99 2.16 2.92
C PRO A 215 10.49 2.89 4.17
N VAL A 216 9.86 4.00 4.54
CA VAL A 216 10.19 4.82 5.70
C VAL A 216 9.03 4.74 6.70
N PRO A 217 9.28 4.53 8.01
CA PRO A 217 8.24 4.55 9.02
C PRO A 217 7.79 6.00 9.26
N CYS A 218 6.48 6.23 9.34
CA CYS A 218 5.94 7.53 9.71
C CYS A 218 5.90 7.67 11.24
N PRO A 219 6.62 8.64 11.85
CA PRO A 219 6.59 8.84 13.31
C PRO A 219 5.21 9.25 13.83
N ILE A 220 4.34 9.84 13.00
CA ILE A 220 2.98 10.21 13.37
C ILE A 220 2.10 8.96 13.42
N CYS A 221 2.14 8.11 12.38
CA CYS A 221 1.43 6.83 12.39
C CYS A 221 1.91 5.90 13.50
N ALA A 222 3.21 5.88 13.79
CA ALA A 222 3.79 5.01 14.81
C ALA A 222 3.28 5.32 16.23
N ARG A 223 2.95 6.58 16.54
CA ARG A 223 2.35 6.94 17.85
C ARG A 223 0.99 6.31 18.07
N ASN A 224 0.26 6.05 16.99
CA ASN A 224 -1.07 5.45 17.03
C ASN A 224 -1.02 3.92 16.93
N ASN A 225 0.18 3.34 16.76
CA ASN A 225 0.34 1.89 16.65
C ASN A 225 0.83 1.32 17.99
N PRO A 226 0.02 0.51 18.69
CA PRO A 226 0.42 -0.11 19.96
C PRO A 226 1.55 -1.12 19.78
N ASN A 227 1.79 -1.60 18.56
CA ASN A 227 2.83 -2.58 18.25
C ASN A 227 4.06 -1.92 17.62
N HIS A 228 5.01 -1.52 18.47
CA HIS A 228 6.28 -0.91 18.06
C HIS A 228 7.21 -1.85 17.26
N THR A 229 6.90 -3.14 17.16
CA THR A 229 7.73 -4.10 16.41
C THR A 229 7.34 -4.20 14.93
N HIS A 230 6.15 -3.72 14.55
CA HIS A 230 5.66 -3.70 13.17
C HIS A 230 5.32 -2.27 12.76
N LEU A 231 6.26 -1.61 12.10
CA LEU A 231 6.10 -0.24 11.68
C LEU A 231 5.51 -0.19 10.28
N THR A 232 4.29 0.33 10.16
CA THR A 232 3.69 0.69 8.87
C THR A 232 4.52 1.77 8.21
N THR A 233 4.76 1.63 6.91
CA THR A 233 5.69 2.48 6.16
C THR A 233 5.07 3.02 4.88
N PHE A 234 5.69 4.07 4.35
CA PHE A 234 5.42 4.62 3.02
C PHE A 234 6.75 4.72 2.26
N TRP A 235 6.73 4.79 0.93
CA TRP A 235 7.96 4.96 0.15
C TRP A 235 8.54 6.36 0.32
N LYS A 236 9.87 6.47 0.49
CA LYS A 236 10.60 7.74 0.68
C LYS A 236 10.12 8.85 -0.26
N TYR A 237 10.01 8.56 -1.55
CA TYR A 237 9.62 9.54 -2.58
C TYR A 237 8.15 9.95 -2.49
N ASN A 238 7.31 9.21 -1.75
CA ASN A 238 5.88 9.43 -1.62
C ASN A 238 5.52 10.21 -0.35
N LEU A 239 6.49 10.89 0.29
CA LEU A 239 6.26 11.62 1.54
C LEU A 239 5.06 12.56 1.46
N LEU A 240 5.01 13.43 0.45
CA LEU A 240 3.93 14.41 0.31
C LEU A 240 2.56 13.72 0.14
N TYR A 241 2.49 12.68 -0.68
CA TYR A 241 1.25 11.91 -0.84
C TYR A 241 0.81 11.28 0.49
N HIS A 242 1.73 10.64 1.22
CA HIS A 242 1.42 10.03 2.52
C HIS A 242 0.87 11.06 3.50
N MET A 243 1.50 12.25 3.57
CA MET A 243 1.06 13.32 4.46
C MET A 243 -0.34 13.83 4.11
N LEU A 244 -0.60 14.09 2.83
CA LEU A 244 -1.90 14.59 2.37
C LEU A 244 -3.03 13.56 2.49
N SER A 245 -2.73 12.27 2.34
CA SER A 245 -3.75 11.20 2.38
C SER A 245 -4.05 10.68 3.78
N HIS A 246 -3.11 10.77 4.72
CA HIS A 246 -3.26 10.16 6.05
C HIS A 246 -3.23 11.15 7.21
N HIS A 247 -2.69 12.35 7.01
CA HIS A 247 -2.44 13.31 8.11
C HIS A 247 -3.10 14.67 7.86
N LEU A 248 -3.94 14.80 6.83
CA LEU A 248 -4.70 16.00 6.59
C LEU A 248 -5.91 16.04 7.54
N ASP A 249 -6.02 17.10 8.36
CA ASP A 249 -7.18 17.29 9.22
C ASP A 249 -8.42 17.73 8.41
N GLU A 250 -9.57 17.79 9.08
CA GLU A 250 -10.85 18.22 8.48
C GLU A 250 -10.80 19.64 7.87
N ASN A 251 -9.84 20.46 8.29
CA ASN A 251 -9.63 21.83 7.81
C ASN A 251 -8.52 21.91 6.75
N SER A 252 -8.11 20.77 6.16
CA SER A 252 -7.04 20.71 5.17
C SER A 252 -5.68 21.21 5.68
N ARG A 253 -5.39 21.01 6.97
CA ARG A 253 -4.10 21.36 7.58
C ARG A 253 -3.29 20.10 7.89
N LEU A 254 -1.99 20.18 7.61
CA LEU A 254 -1.04 19.15 7.99
C LEU A 254 -0.51 19.40 9.41
N PRO A 255 -0.22 18.35 10.19
CA PRO A 255 0.50 18.50 11.45
C PRO A 255 1.93 18.99 11.20
N PRO A 256 2.62 19.50 12.23
CA PRO A 256 4.04 19.82 12.13
C PRO A 256 4.83 18.60 11.66
N PHE A 257 5.66 18.78 10.62
CA PHE A 257 6.50 17.72 10.09
C PHE A 257 7.58 17.34 11.12
N PRO A 258 7.66 16.07 11.55
CA PRO A 258 8.77 15.61 12.37
C PRO A 258 10.11 15.86 11.64
N PRO A 259 11.08 16.55 12.27
CA PRO A 259 12.37 16.86 11.63
C PRO A 259 13.08 15.62 11.08
N ASP A 260 13.08 14.53 11.85
CA ASP A 260 13.72 13.27 11.45
C ASP A 260 13.11 12.69 10.17
N MET A 261 11.80 12.84 9.97
CA MET A 261 11.13 12.36 8.76
C MET A 261 11.53 13.17 7.53
N VAL A 262 11.70 14.49 7.67
CA VAL A 262 12.20 15.35 6.59
C VAL A 262 13.61 14.94 6.19
N VAL A 263 14.49 14.70 7.16
CA VAL A 263 15.86 14.24 6.92
C VAL A 263 15.87 12.87 6.25
N LEU A 264 15.08 11.92 6.74
CA LEU A 264 14.99 10.56 6.17
C LEU A 264 14.45 10.55 4.74
N CYS A 265 13.52 11.45 4.42
CA CYS A 265 12.89 11.53 3.10
C CYS A 265 13.61 12.47 2.14
N HIS A 266 14.65 13.18 2.59
CA HIS A 266 15.40 14.11 1.77
C HIS A 266 16.12 13.41 0.61
N ILE A 267 15.90 13.88 -0.61
CA ILE A 267 16.55 13.37 -1.82
C ILE A 267 17.77 14.26 -2.10
N SER A 268 18.97 13.66 -2.10
CA SER A 268 20.22 14.42 -2.28
C SER A 268 20.39 14.85 -3.74
N ARG A 269 21.24 15.86 -4.00
CA ARG A 269 21.50 16.32 -5.37
C ARG A 269 22.27 15.26 -6.16
N GLU A 270 23.11 14.51 -5.48
CA GLU A 270 23.92 13.41 -5.99
C GLU A 270 23.04 12.25 -6.41
N GLU A 271 22.02 11.90 -5.61
CA GLU A 271 20.98 10.93 -5.97
C GLU A 271 20.18 11.38 -7.20
N GLU A 272 19.72 12.63 -7.22
CA GLU A 272 18.99 13.20 -8.36
C GLU A 272 19.83 13.16 -9.65
N SER A 273 21.08 13.64 -9.57
CA SER A 273 22.02 13.62 -10.69
C SER A 273 22.31 12.20 -11.18
N SER A 274 22.56 11.27 -10.26
CA SER A 274 22.85 9.86 -10.58
C SER A 274 21.66 9.13 -11.21
N LEU A 275 20.43 9.58 -10.94
CA LEU A 275 19.21 9.09 -11.58
C LEU A 275 18.85 9.87 -12.86
N GLY A 276 19.73 10.78 -13.30
CA GLY A 276 19.62 11.51 -14.55
C GLY A 276 18.60 12.66 -14.50
N ILE A 277 18.36 13.25 -13.32
CA ILE A 277 17.62 14.50 -13.19
C ILE A 277 18.56 15.66 -13.54
N PRO A 278 18.20 16.53 -14.51
CA PRO A 278 19.00 17.71 -14.82
C PRO A 278 19.16 18.63 -13.60
N VAL A 279 20.36 19.17 -13.39
CA VAL A 279 20.65 20.09 -12.28
C VAL A 279 19.70 21.30 -12.28
N SER A 280 19.34 21.80 -13.45
CA SER A 280 18.37 22.90 -13.59
C SER A 280 17.00 22.54 -13.02
N LYS A 281 16.51 21.32 -13.25
CA LYS A 281 15.24 20.82 -12.72
C LYS A 281 15.27 20.62 -11.21
N THR A 282 16.38 20.13 -10.68
CA THR A 282 16.61 20.09 -9.22
C THR A 282 16.59 21.49 -8.60
N GLN A 283 17.24 22.47 -9.23
CA GLN A 283 17.28 23.85 -8.75
C GLN A 283 15.91 24.52 -8.80
N GLU A 284 15.21 24.39 -9.93
CA GLU A 284 13.83 24.87 -10.14
C GLU A 284 12.92 24.33 -9.04
N TYR A 285 12.89 23.00 -8.85
CA TYR A 285 12.07 22.37 -7.83
C TYR A 285 12.35 22.93 -6.43
N ARG A 286 13.63 22.97 -6.01
CA ARG A 286 14.00 23.45 -4.67
C ARG A 286 13.64 24.91 -4.43
N GLN A 287 13.74 25.75 -5.47
CA GLN A 287 13.29 27.15 -5.41
C GLN A 287 11.77 27.23 -5.26
N THR A 288 11.01 26.47 -6.05
CA THR A 288 9.54 26.46 -5.98
C THR A 288 9.01 26.01 -4.62
N VAL A 289 9.66 25.02 -4.00
CA VAL A 289 9.20 24.46 -2.71
C VAL A 289 9.98 24.96 -1.49
N ASN A 290 10.82 25.99 -1.65
CA ASN A 290 11.64 26.58 -0.56
C ASN A 290 12.47 25.54 0.23
N ILE A 291 13.00 24.53 -0.43
CA ILE A 291 13.88 23.53 0.21
C ILE A 291 15.33 24.03 0.17
N PRO A 292 16.01 24.18 1.32
CA PRO A 292 17.41 24.60 1.32
C PRO A 292 18.28 23.63 0.52
N GLY A 293 19.30 24.17 -0.14
CA GLY A 293 20.28 23.33 -0.82
C GLY A 293 21.02 22.48 0.19
N SER A 294 20.87 21.16 0.13
CA SER A 294 21.84 20.24 0.72
C SER A 294 23.10 20.34 -0.12
N GLN A 295 24.11 21.05 0.37
CA GLN A 295 25.46 20.87 -0.12
C GLN A 295 26.00 19.66 0.62
N THR A 296 26.52 18.67 -0.11
CA THR A 296 27.05 17.37 0.35
C THR A 296 26.05 16.24 0.55
#